data_AF-A0A5D2GEI7-F1
#
_entry.id   AF-A0A5D2GEI7-F1
#
_cell.length_a   1.000
_cell.length_b   1.000
_cell.length_c   1.000
_cell.angle_alpha   90.00
_cell.angle_beta   90.00
_cell.angle_gamma   90.00
#
_symmetry.space_group_name_H-M   'P 1'
#
loop_
_entity.id
_entity.type
_entity.pdbx_description
1 polymer ?
#
loop_
_entity_poly.entity_id
_entity_poly.type
_entity_poly.pdbx_seq_one_letter_code
_entity_poly.pdbx_strand_id
1 'polypeptide(L)'
;MATLSTSSLLWIHSPKPIFPKFALFTATRFFTPKKSTSIVMAAPPTTTATEVVPAIIVGGGRVGKALQDMGKGDDLLVKRGEAVPIDFEGPILVCTRNDDLEAVLEATPKSRWNDLVFFQNGMLEPWLQSKGLNDAEQVLAYFAVAKLGEPPIDGKTDTNPEGLTAAYGKWASAIATRLNAGGLSCKVLDKEAFQKQMLEKLIWICAFMLVGARHPGATVGVVEKEYRSEVSSLIAELASAAAAEKGITFEEAMEDRLCAYSRAVAHFPTAVKEFKWRNGWFYSISEKVVVEGKPDPCPLHTAWLKELNVV
;
A
#
# COMPACT_ATOMS: atom_id res chain seq x y z
N MET A 1 7.38 15.82 -67.00
CA MET A 1 6.31 15.39 -67.92
C MET A 1 5.34 14.53 -67.13
N ALA A 2 4.15 15.04 -66.84
CA ALA A 2 3.03 14.24 -66.35
C ALA A 2 1.84 14.57 -67.28
N THR A 3 1.20 13.52 -67.80
CA THR A 3 -0.02 13.59 -68.62
C THR A 3 -1.25 13.51 -67.73
N LEU A 4 -2.23 14.35 -68.06
CA LEU A 4 -3.61 14.45 -67.56
C LEU A 4 -4.49 13.26 -67.96
N SER A 5 -5.58 13.02 -67.20
CA SER A 5 -6.99 12.90 -67.65
C SER A 5 -7.90 12.50 -66.46
N THR A 6 -8.70 13.40 -65.86
CA THR A 6 -10.18 13.66 -66.01
C THR A 6 -11.12 12.46 -65.74
N SER A 7 -12.14 12.59 -64.86
CA SER A 7 -13.51 13.07 -65.20
C SER A 7 -14.40 13.20 -63.92
N SER A 8 -15.01 14.37 -63.63
CA SER A 8 -16.44 14.77 -63.82
C SER A 8 -17.36 14.49 -62.59
N LEU A 9 -17.73 15.46 -61.74
CA LEU A 9 -18.78 16.52 -61.81
C LEU A 9 -20.23 16.05 -61.46
N LEU A 10 -20.79 16.58 -60.36
CA LEU A 10 -22.00 17.44 -60.34
C LEU A 10 -22.39 17.88 -58.91
N TRP A 11 -22.76 19.16 -58.79
CA TRP A 11 -23.19 19.90 -57.58
C TRP A 11 -24.71 19.78 -57.33
N ILE A 12 -25.18 20.08 -56.10
CA ILE A 12 -26.17 21.15 -55.75
C ILE A 12 -26.65 21.05 -54.27
N HIS A 13 -27.09 22.20 -53.75
CA HIS A 13 -27.33 22.77 -52.41
C HIS A 13 -28.23 22.09 -51.34
N SER A 14 -28.00 22.55 -50.10
CA SER A 14 -28.74 22.46 -48.81
C SER A 14 -30.22 22.93 -48.89
N PRO A 15 -31.13 22.63 -47.90
CA PRO A 15 -31.14 23.30 -46.56
C PRO A 15 -31.67 22.47 -45.35
N LYS A 16 -31.57 23.11 -44.16
CA LYS A 16 -31.89 22.71 -42.77
C LYS A 16 -33.29 22.08 -42.54
N PRO A 17 -33.48 21.22 -41.52
CA PRO A 17 -34.81 20.83 -41.05
C PRO A 17 -35.32 21.71 -39.90
N ILE A 18 -36.62 21.93 -39.95
CA ILE A 18 -37.51 22.68 -39.05
C ILE A 18 -38.18 21.70 -38.06
N PHE A 19 -38.35 22.12 -36.81
CA PHE A 19 -39.12 21.41 -35.77
C PHE A 19 -40.61 21.25 -36.13
N PRO A 20 -41.26 20.11 -35.86
CA PRO A 20 -42.71 20.05 -35.76
C PRO A 20 -43.20 20.00 -34.31
N LYS A 21 -44.21 20.83 -34.04
CA LYS A 21 -45.13 20.78 -32.90
C LYS A 21 -45.93 19.47 -32.95
N PHE A 22 -46.04 18.75 -31.84
CA PHE A 22 -47.01 17.68 -31.68
C PHE A 22 -48.19 18.13 -30.83
N ALA A 23 -49.38 17.93 -31.40
CA ALA A 23 -50.67 18.26 -30.83
C ALA A 23 -51.17 17.16 -29.89
N LEU A 24 -51.99 17.62 -28.95
CA LEU A 24 -52.67 16.90 -27.88
C LEU A 24 -53.72 15.92 -28.44
N PHE A 25 -53.66 14.64 -28.04
CA PHE A 25 -54.80 13.74 -28.14
C PHE A 25 -55.05 13.08 -26.78
N THR A 26 -56.20 13.43 -26.21
CA THR A 26 -56.83 12.85 -25.03
C THR A 26 -57.26 11.41 -25.30
N ALA A 27 -56.74 10.46 -24.52
CA ALA A 27 -57.25 9.11 -24.44
C ALA A 27 -57.56 8.78 -22.97
N THR A 28 -58.86 8.64 -22.69
CA THR A 28 -59.44 8.27 -21.40
C THR A 28 -58.93 6.88 -20.98
N ARG A 29 -58.20 6.79 -19.88
CA ARG A 29 -57.81 5.50 -19.28
C ARG A 29 -58.46 5.34 -17.91
N PHE A 30 -59.09 4.18 -17.76
CA PHE A 30 -59.81 3.69 -16.61
C PHE A 30 -58.96 3.71 -15.34
N PHE A 31 -59.50 4.32 -14.29
CA PHE A 31 -58.93 4.33 -12.94
C PHE A 31 -59.10 2.94 -12.30
N THR A 32 -57.99 2.32 -11.92
CA THR A 32 -57.95 1.26 -10.91
C THR A 32 -57.11 1.79 -9.73
N PRO A 33 -57.58 1.69 -8.48
CA PRO A 33 -56.88 2.29 -7.35
C PRO A 33 -55.65 1.44 -6.99
N LYS A 34 -54.45 1.96 -7.26
CA LYS A 34 -53.19 1.40 -6.75
C LYS A 34 -53.06 1.76 -5.27
N LYS A 35 -52.92 0.74 -4.42
CA LYS A 35 -52.61 0.88 -2.99
C LYS A 35 -51.34 1.72 -2.83
N SER A 36 -51.47 2.87 -2.15
CA SER A 36 -50.35 3.67 -1.69
C SER A 36 -49.56 2.86 -0.66
N THR A 37 -48.35 2.44 -1.03
CA THR A 37 -47.37 1.89 -0.10
C THR A 37 -46.41 3.02 0.22
N SER A 38 -46.53 3.54 1.44
CA SER A 38 -45.60 4.50 2.03
C SER A 38 -44.21 3.86 2.07
N ILE A 39 -43.31 4.28 1.19
CA ILE A 39 -41.90 3.90 1.28
C ILE A 39 -41.34 4.72 2.45
N VAL A 40 -41.19 4.07 3.60
CA VAL A 40 -40.41 4.62 4.71
C VAL A 40 -38.96 4.63 4.21
N MET A 41 -38.43 5.82 3.94
CA MET A 41 -37.00 6.00 3.71
C MET A 41 -36.27 5.58 4.98
N ALA A 42 -35.62 4.42 4.95
CA ALA A 42 -34.71 4.02 6.01
C ALA A 42 -33.61 5.08 6.10
N ALA A 43 -33.44 5.67 7.29
CA ALA A 43 -32.30 6.52 7.56
C ALA A 43 -31.01 5.70 7.32
N PRO A 44 -29.94 6.30 6.77
CA PRO A 44 -28.67 5.62 6.65
C PRO A 44 -28.24 5.15 8.05
N PRO A 45 -27.63 3.95 8.18
CA PRO A 45 -27.17 3.48 9.46
C PRO A 45 -26.21 4.51 10.04
N THR A 46 -26.54 5.01 11.23
CA THR A 46 -25.63 5.81 12.04
C THR A 46 -24.42 4.94 12.34
N THR A 47 -23.32 5.17 11.64
CA THR A 47 -22.03 4.59 12.00
C THR A 47 -21.68 5.12 13.38
N THR A 48 -21.90 4.32 14.42
CA THR A 48 -21.27 4.57 15.71
C THR A 48 -19.77 4.62 15.45
N ALA A 49 -19.18 5.80 15.61
CA ALA A 49 -17.73 5.95 15.49
C ALA A 49 -17.10 4.95 16.44
N THR A 50 -16.42 3.94 15.88
CA THR A 50 -15.77 2.92 16.68
C THR A 50 -14.72 3.62 17.53
N GLU A 51 -14.70 3.33 18.83
CA GLU A 51 -13.82 4.01 19.76
C GLU A 51 -12.37 3.53 19.61
N VAL A 52 -11.39 4.43 19.78
CA VAL A 52 -9.98 4.03 19.84
C VAL A 52 -9.75 3.19 21.09
N VAL A 53 -9.44 1.91 20.93
CA VAL A 53 -9.14 0.98 22.03
C VAL A 53 -7.72 1.19 22.56
N PRO A 54 -7.47 1.01 23.87
CA PRO A 54 -6.12 1.00 24.43
C PRO A 54 -5.22 -0.05 23.78
N ALA A 55 -3.93 0.23 23.69
CA ALA A 55 -2.95 -0.66 23.11
C ALA A 55 -1.66 -0.73 23.93
N ILE A 56 -0.96 -1.86 23.83
CA ILE A 56 0.46 -1.91 24.16
C ILE A 56 1.24 -1.43 22.94
N ILE A 57 2.22 -0.56 23.13
CA ILE A 57 3.10 -0.04 22.08
C ILE A 57 4.51 -0.50 22.40
N VAL A 58 5.06 -1.40 21.58
CA VAL A 58 6.42 -1.89 21.74
C VAL A 58 7.36 -1.04 20.89
N GLY A 59 8.17 -0.21 21.55
CA GLY A 59 9.15 0.67 20.91
C GLY A 59 8.68 2.14 20.80
N GLY A 60 9.24 3.00 21.65
CA GLY A 60 8.97 4.45 21.69
C GLY A 60 9.68 5.29 20.63
N GLY A 61 9.87 4.73 19.43
CA GLY A 61 10.43 5.47 18.29
C GLY A 61 9.41 6.44 17.70
N ARG A 62 9.74 7.00 16.53
CA ARG A 62 8.88 7.96 15.81
C ARG A 62 7.46 7.44 15.57
N VAL A 63 7.34 6.21 15.04
CA VAL A 63 6.03 5.58 14.76
C VAL A 63 5.31 5.22 16.05
N GLY A 64 5.97 4.56 17.00
CA GLY A 64 5.33 4.16 18.26
C GLY A 64 4.83 5.36 19.06
N LYS A 65 5.60 6.46 19.13
CA LYS A 65 5.16 7.68 19.80
C LYS A 65 3.97 8.32 19.08
N ALA A 66 3.99 8.40 17.75
CA ALA A 66 2.85 8.91 16.99
C ALA A 66 1.58 8.07 17.24
N LEU A 67 1.68 6.73 17.27
CA LEU A 67 0.54 5.86 17.57
C LEU A 67 0.04 6.01 19.01
N GLN A 68 0.94 6.28 19.97
CA GLN A 68 0.56 6.59 21.35
C GLN A 68 -0.21 7.92 21.44
N ASP A 69 0.24 8.93 20.71
CA ASP A 69 -0.38 10.26 20.72
C ASP A 69 -1.76 10.25 20.01
N MET A 70 -2.02 9.26 19.14
CA MET A 70 -3.36 8.98 18.57
C MET A 70 -4.28 8.20 19.52
N GLY A 71 -3.75 7.73 20.65
CA GLY A 71 -4.51 7.05 21.69
C GLY A 71 -5.31 8.01 22.56
N LYS A 72 -5.89 7.45 23.63
CA LYS A 72 -6.69 8.22 24.61
C LYS A 72 -5.97 8.54 25.91
N GLY A 73 -4.69 8.14 26.01
CA GLY A 73 -3.88 8.25 27.23
C GLY A 73 -3.72 6.94 28.00
N ASP A 74 -4.49 5.90 27.64
CA ASP A 74 -4.51 4.61 28.34
C ASP A 74 -3.56 3.56 27.73
N ASP A 75 -2.75 3.97 26.76
CA ASP A 75 -1.78 3.08 26.11
C ASP A 75 -0.58 2.80 27.00
N LEU A 76 -0.10 1.56 26.97
CA LEU A 76 1.12 1.17 27.65
C LEU A 76 2.31 1.16 26.69
N LEU A 77 3.28 2.03 26.93
CA LEU A 77 4.55 1.99 26.19
C LEU A 77 5.51 0.99 26.84
N VAL A 78 5.89 -0.05 26.09
CA VAL A 78 6.90 -1.05 26.48
C VAL A 78 8.22 -0.70 25.80
N LYS A 79 9.26 -0.52 26.62
CA LYS A 79 10.63 -0.22 26.17
C LYS A 79 11.45 -1.48 26.03
N ARG A 80 12.65 -1.34 25.46
CA ARG A 80 13.60 -2.43 25.30
C ARG A 80 13.93 -3.06 26.66
N GLY A 81 13.78 -4.38 26.76
CA GLY A 81 14.06 -5.15 27.97
C GLY A 81 12.90 -5.25 28.95
N GLU A 82 11.79 -4.53 28.72
CA GLU A 82 10.57 -4.67 29.50
C GLU A 82 9.70 -5.80 28.92
N ALA A 83 9.03 -6.56 29.79
CA ALA A 83 8.11 -7.61 29.38
C ALA A 83 6.76 -7.01 28.97
N VAL A 84 6.12 -7.62 27.98
CA VAL A 84 4.74 -7.32 27.63
C VAL A 84 3.82 -7.94 28.71
N PRO A 85 2.94 -7.15 29.36
CA PRO A 85 2.08 -7.69 30.41
C PRO A 85 1.02 -8.62 29.83
N ILE A 86 0.74 -9.69 30.57
CA ILE A 86 -0.26 -10.69 30.18
C ILE A 86 -1.69 -10.17 30.32
N ASP A 87 -1.96 -9.35 31.34
CA ASP A 87 -3.30 -8.89 31.75
C ASP A 87 -3.74 -7.56 31.12
N PHE A 88 -3.12 -7.14 30.01
CA PHE A 88 -3.55 -5.95 29.26
C PHE A 88 -4.41 -6.36 28.06
N GLU A 89 -5.67 -5.91 28.01
CA GLU A 89 -6.55 -6.17 26.87
C GLU A 89 -6.24 -5.27 25.67
N GLY A 90 -6.28 -5.83 24.46
CA GLY A 90 -6.10 -5.07 23.22
C GLY A 90 -4.86 -5.45 22.41
N PRO A 91 -4.63 -4.73 21.30
CA PRO A 91 -3.53 -5.00 20.38
C PRO A 91 -2.16 -4.65 20.97
N ILE A 92 -1.12 -5.33 20.47
CA ILE A 92 0.29 -5.06 20.76
C ILE A 92 0.95 -4.51 19.49
N LEU A 93 1.11 -3.20 19.41
CA LEU A 93 1.65 -2.49 18.25
C LEU A 93 3.18 -2.56 18.24
N VAL A 94 3.74 -3.39 17.37
CA VAL A 94 5.18 -3.59 17.26
C VAL A 94 5.79 -2.52 16.37
N CYS A 95 6.48 -1.57 16.98
CA CYS A 95 7.04 -0.38 16.33
C CYS A 95 8.57 -0.33 16.39
N THR A 96 9.21 -1.46 16.70
CA THR A 96 10.67 -1.63 16.71
C THR A 96 11.23 -1.83 15.30
N ARG A 97 12.56 -1.93 15.17
CA ARG A 97 13.20 -2.33 13.91
C ARG A 97 13.04 -3.83 13.69
N ASN A 98 13.18 -4.28 12.44
CA ASN A 98 13.04 -5.69 12.09
C ASN A 98 14.04 -6.58 12.84
N ASP A 99 15.26 -6.10 13.08
CA ASP A 99 16.30 -6.87 13.78
C ASP A 99 16.02 -7.02 15.29
N ASP A 100 15.09 -6.25 15.86
CA ASP A 100 14.67 -6.38 17.26
C ASP A 100 13.47 -7.35 17.42
N LEU A 101 12.89 -7.88 16.32
CA LEU A 101 11.65 -8.65 16.38
C LEU A 101 11.74 -9.95 17.18
N GLU A 102 12.91 -10.60 17.22
CA GLU A 102 13.12 -11.81 18.04
C GLU A 102 12.94 -11.48 19.53
N ALA A 103 13.58 -10.40 19.99
CA ALA A 103 13.46 -9.95 21.38
C ALA A 103 12.03 -9.53 21.74
N VAL A 104 11.26 -9.01 20.78
CA VAL A 104 9.83 -8.73 20.99
C VAL A 104 9.05 -10.02 21.25
N LEU A 105 9.29 -11.09 20.47
CA LEU A 105 8.63 -12.38 20.71
C LEU A 105 9.03 -13.00 22.05
N GLU A 106 10.31 -12.91 22.43
CA GLU A 106 10.83 -13.39 23.72
C GLU A 106 10.21 -12.63 24.91
N ALA A 107 10.03 -11.32 24.77
CA ALA A 107 9.42 -10.47 25.79
C ALA A 107 7.88 -10.54 25.82
N THR A 108 7.26 -11.20 24.83
CA THR A 108 5.80 -11.33 24.72
C THR A 108 5.34 -12.72 25.16
N PRO A 109 4.44 -12.85 26.16
CA PRO A 109 3.85 -14.13 26.51
C PRO A 109 3.28 -14.83 25.26
N LYS A 110 3.61 -16.12 25.07
CA LYS A 110 3.22 -16.85 23.86
C LYS A 110 1.70 -16.86 23.60
N SER A 111 0.89 -16.83 24.66
CA SER A 111 -0.57 -16.69 24.58
C SER A 111 -1.04 -15.38 23.94
N ARG A 112 -0.20 -14.34 23.96
CA ARG A 112 -0.45 -13.00 23.42
C ARG A 112 0.16 -12.79 22.03
N TRP A 113 0.86 -13.77 21.46
CA TRP A 113 1.45 -13.62 20.12
C TRP A 113 0.40 -13.33 19.04
N ASN A 114 -0.81 -13.85 19.21
CA ASN A 114 -1.93 -13.57 18.32
C ASN A 114 -2.46 -12.14 18.44
N ASP A 115 -1.97 -11.31 19.37
CA ASP A 115 -2.32 -9.88 19.49
C ASP A 115 -1.23 -8.95 18.92
N LEU A 116 -0.12 -9.49 18.43
CA LEU A 116 0.98 -8.72 17.84
C LEU A 116 0.54 -8.17 16.47
N VAL A 117 0.68 -6.85 16.32
CA VAL A 117 0.43 -6.11 15.08
C VAL A 117 1.75 -5.50 14.60
N PHE A 118 2.27 -5.98 13.49
CA PHE A 118 3.59 -5.60 12.98
C PHE A 118 3.50 -4.39 12.03
N PHE A 119 4.22 -3.30 12.35
CA PHE A 119 4.30 -2.07 11.54
C PHE A 119 5.58 -2.00 10.69
N GLN A 120 6.32 -3.10 10.62
CA GLN A 120 7.62 -3.16 9.97
C GLN A 120 7.51 -2.99 8.45
N ASN A 121 8.58 -2.47 7.85
CA ASN A 121 8.73 -2.44 6.40
C ASN A 121 9.43 -3.72 5.93
N GLY A 122 9.23 -4.07 4.66
CA GLY A 122 9.88 -5.21 4.03
C GLY A 122 9.04 -6.49 4.03
N MET A 123 9.66 -7.60 3.67
CA MET A 123 9.07 -8.92 3.54
C MET A 123 9.24 -9.72 4.83
N LEU A 124 8.25 -9.61 5.72
CA LEU A 124 8.26 -10.33 7.00
C LEU A 124 7.86 -11.81 6.85
N GLU A 125 7.18 -12.16 5.76
CA GLU A 125 6.51 -13.45 5.60
C GLU A 125 7.41 -14.67 5.91
N PRO A 126 8.65 -14.79 5.38
CA PRO A 126 9.50 -15.93 5.70
C PRO A 126 9.85 -16.03 7.20
N TRP A 127 10.05 -14.89 7.87
CA TRP A 127 10.33 -14.87 9.30
C TRP A 127 9.08 -15.25 10.10
N LEU A 128 7.93 -14.67 9.78
CA LEU A 128 6.66 -15.01 10.43
C LEU A 128 6.34 -16.51 10.29
N GLN A 129 6.51 -17.08 9.09
CA GLN A 129 6.34 -18.51 8.84
C GLN A 129 7.25 -19.36 9.74
N SER A 130 8.52 -18.98 9.88
CA SER A 130 9.48 -19.69 10.74
C SER A 130 9.10 -19.72 12.23
N LYS A 131 8.22 -18.80 12.67
CA LYS A 131 7.71 -18.70 14.04
C LYS A 131 6.32 -19.32 14.21
N GLY A 132 5.73 -19.86 13.14
CA GLY A 132 4.36 -20.35 13.14
C GLY A 132 3.30 -19.23 13.12
N LEU A 133 3.68 -18.02 12.69
CA LEU A 133 2.86 -16.81 12.70
C LEU A 133 2.34 -16.46 11.28
N ASN A 134 1.90 -17.46 10.53
CA ASN A 134 1.54 -17.33 9.10
C ASN A 134 0.43 -16.30 8.81
N ASP A 135 -0.48 -16.10 9.77
CA ASP A 135 -1.61 -15.17 9.68
C ASP A 135 -1.47 -14.01 10.67
N ALA A 136 -0.22 -13.68 11.05
CA ALA A 136 0.05 -12.55 11.91
C ALA A 136 -0.44 -11.23 11.30
N GLU A 137 -0.86 -10.36 12.20
CA GLU A 137 -1.46 -9.09 11.87
C GLU A 137 -0.40 -8.08 11.45
N GLN A 138 -0.65 -7.34 10.40
CA GLN A 138 0.35 -6.46 9.80
C GLN A 138 -0.27 -5.15 9.34
N VAL A 139 0.54 -4.10 9.36
CA VAL A 139 0.19 -2.77 8.89
C VAL A 139 1.24 -2.29 7.90
N LEU A 140 0.80 -2.05 6.67
CA LEU A 140 1.59 -1.40 5.64
C LEU A 140 1.50 0.11 5.84
N ALA A 141 2.34 0.66 6.71
CA ALA A 141 2.37 2.10 6.98
C ALA A 141 2.87 2.91 5.76
N TYR A 142 2.00 3.69 5.12
CA TYR A 142 2.37 4.64 4.07
C TYR A 142 2.40 6.09 4.55
N PHE A 143 2.32 6.29 5.88
CA PHE A 143 2.54 7.59 6.49
C PHE A 143 4.00 7.76 6.93
N ALA A 144 4.45 9.00 7.02
CA ALA A 144 5.80 9.35 7.43
C ALA A 144 5.78 10.22 8.68
N VAL A 145 6.60 9.87 9.67
CA VAL A 145 6.91 10.73 10.82
C VAL A 145 8.34 11.23 10.62
N ALA A 146 8.50 12.50 10.25
CA ALA A 146 9.80 13.06 9.92
C ALA A 146 10.72 13.08 11.16
N LYS A 147 10.25 13.63 12.28
CA LYS A 147 10.96 13.66 13.57
C LYS A 147 10.06 13.21 14.73
N LEU A 148 10.69 12.81 15.83
CA LEU A 148 9.98 12.40 17.03
C LEU A 148 9.13 13.56 17.56
N GLY A 149 7.84 13.30 17.79
CA GLY A 149 6.88 14.30 18.26
C GLY A 149 6.27 15.19 17.17
N GLU A 150 6.71 15.07 15.91
CA GLU A 150 6.03 15.73 14.79
C GLU A 150 4.81 14.91 14.35
N PRO A 151 3.72 15.55 13.89
CA PRO A 151 2.57 14.84 13.38
C PRO A 151 2.95 14.03 12.12
N PRO A 152 2.40 12.82 11.94
CA PRO A 152 2.61 12.05 10.73
C PRO A 152 1.96 12.72 9.52
N ILE A 153 2.58 12.53 8.36
CA ILE A 153 2.04 12.91 7.06
C ILE A 153 1.45 11.66 6.42
N ASP A 154 0.18 11.72 6.03
CA ASP A 154 -0.53 10.62 5.38
C ASP A 154 0.00 10.32 3.98
N GLY A 155 -0.05 9.05 3.57
CA GLY A 155 0.39 8.55 2.27
C GLY A 155 -0.64 8.72 1.16
N LYS A 156 -1.41 9.82 1.20
CA LYS A 156 -2.39 10.13 0.15
C LYS A 156 -1.69 10.71 -1.06
N THR A 157 -2.12 10.28 -2.24
CA THR A 157 -1.57 10.73 -3.52
C THR A 157 -2.68 11.16 -4.47
N ASP A 158 -2.32 11.73 -5.60
CA ASP A 158 -3.22 12.02 -6.73
C ASP A 158 -3.85 10.74 -7.31
N THR A 159 -3.13 9.63 -7.32
CA THR A 159 -3.63 8.31 -7.77
C THR A 159 -4.40 7.54 -6.68
N ASN A 160 -4.21 7.89 -5.41
CA ASN A 160 -4.80 7.22 -4.25
C ASN A 160 -5.24 8.25 -3.20
N PRO A 161 -6.29 9.05 -3.49
CA PRO A 161 -6.79 10.07 -2.57
C PRO A 161 -7.40 9.48 -1.28
N GLU A 162 -7.82 8.21 -1.32
CA GLU A 162 -8.26 7.42 -0.17
C GLU A 162 -7.09 6.97 0.73
N GLY A 163 -5.87 7.05 0.22
CA GLY A 163 -4.62 6.73 0.91
C GLY A 163 -4.15 5.28 0.77
N LEU A 164 -2.87 5.07 1.06
CA LEU A 164 -2.18 3.80 0.82
C LEU A 164 -1.97 2.96 2.08
N THR A 165 -2.11 3.51 3.28
CA THR A 165 -1.92 2.70 4.49
C THR A 165 -2.99 1.60 4.56
N ALA A 166 -2.57 0.38 4.88
CA ALA A 166 -3.48 -0.76 4.97
C ALA A 166 -3.15 -1.65 6.17
N ALA A 167 -4.18 -2.23 6.78
CA ALA A 167 -4.07 -3.17 7.89
C ALA A 167 -4.77 -4.49 7.55
N TYR A 168 -4.19 -5.59 8.04
CA TYR A 168 -4.71 -6.94 7.92
C TYR A 168 -4.66 -7.64 9.29
N GLY A 169 -5.66 -8.47 9.58
CA GLY A 169 -5.76 -9.22 10.83
C GLY A 169 -6.97 -8.82 11.68
N LYS A 170 -7.11 -9.46 12.83
CA LYS A 170 -8.27 -9.25 13.73
C LYS A 170 -8.35 -7.83 14.30
N TRP A 171 -7.21 -7.16 14.52
CA TRP A 171 -7.14 -5.80 15.01
C TRP A 171 -7.16 -4.76 13.89
N ALA A 172 -7.21 -5.15 12.62
CA ALA A 172 -7.12 -4.22 11.49
C ALA A 172 -8.14 -3.07 11.57
N SER A 173 -9.38 -3.35 12.00
CA SER A 173 -10.39 -2.31 12.20
C SER A 173 -10.05 -1.37 13.35
N ALA A 174 -9.51 -1.88 14.47
CA ALA A 174 -9.06 -1.06 15.60
C ALA A 174 -7.87 -0.18 15.22
N ILE A 175 -6.93 -0.71 14.42
CA ILE A 175 -5.82 0.07 13.85
C ILE A 175 -6.35 1.17 12.94
N ALA A 176 -7.28 0.86 12.04
CA ALA A 176 -7.85 1.84 11.14
C ALA A 176 -8.55 2.96 11.91
N THR A 177 -9.33 2.63 12.93
CA THR A 177 -9.95 3.60 13.84
C THR A 177 -8.92 4.51 14.50
N ARG A 178 -7.82 3.95 15.04
CA ARG A 178 -6.75 4.73 15.67
C ARG A 178 -6.06 5.66 14.68
N LEU A 179 -5.71 5.17 13.50
CA LEU A 179 -5.07 5.98 12.45
C LEU A 179 -6.00 7.11 11.98
N ASN A 180 -7.29 6.82 11.78
CA ASN A 180 -8.29 7.82 11.41
C ASN A 180 -8.47 8.90 12.50
N ALA A 181 -8.42 8.53 13.78
CA ALA A 181 -8.43 9.49 14.89
C ALA A 181 -7.19 10.42 14.87
N GLY A 182 -6.06 9.92 14.36
CA GLY A 182 -4.85 10.69 14.07
C GLY A 182 -4.87 11.49 12.76
N GLY A 183 -5.98 11.49 12.02
CA GLY A 183 -6.09 12.15 10.71
C GLY A 183 -5.43 11.41 9.55
N LEU A 184 -5.04 10.15 9.76
CA LEU A 184 -4.42 9.28 8.75
C LEU A 184 -5.44 8.32 8.15
N SER A 185 -5.36 8.10 6.84
CA SER A 185 -6.09 7.01 6.18
C SER A 185 -5.59 5.63 6.61
N CYS A 186 -6.49 4.66 6.59
CA CYS A 186 -6.15 3.25 6.68
C CYS A 186 -7.25 2.38 6.05
N LYS A 187 -6.86 1.53 5.10
CA LYS A 187 -7.70 0.47 4.55
C LYS A 187 -7.68 -0.74 5.48
N VAL A 188 -8.79 -1.45 5.58
CA VAL A 188 -8.84 -2.80 6.16
C VAL A 188 -8.98 -3.76 4.98
N LEU A 189 -7.99 -4.63 4.81
CA LEU A 189 -7.93 -5.55 3.68
C LEU A 189 -8.02 -7.00 4.13
N ASP A 190 -8.57 -7.84 3.26
CA ASP A 190 -8.42 -9.29 3.38
C ASP A 190 -6.99 -9.71 3.02
N LYS A 191 -6.71 -11.01 3.19
CA LYS A 191 -5.37 -11.58 3.02
C LYS A 191 -4.82 -11.36 1.62
N GLU A 192 -5.62 -11.62 0.59
CA GLU A 192 -5.15 -11.55 -0.81
C GLU A 192 -4.85 -10.10 -1.21
N ALA A 193 -5.78 -9.19 -0.93
CA ALA A 193 -5.61 -7.77 -1.23
C ALA A 193 -4.41 -7.18 -0.45
N PHE A 194 -4.25 -7.56 0.82
CA PHE A 194 -3.12 -7.13 1.64
C PHE A 194 -1.79 -7.65 1.09
N GLN A 195 -1.72 -8.92 0.67
CA GLN A 195 -0.50 -9.51 0.10
C GLN A 195 -0.07 -8.81 -1.18
N LYS A 196 -1.00 -8.49 -2.09
CA LYS A 196 -0.70 -7.70 -3.31
C LYS A 196 -0.11 -6.35 -2.93
N GLN A 197 -0.74 -5.62 -2.02
CA GLN A 197 -0.26 -4.30 -1.61
C GLN A 197 1.08 -4.36 -0.84
N MET A 198 1.31 -5.41 -0.05
CA MET A 198 2.59 -5.64 0.63
C MET A 198 3.72 -5.79 -0.39
N LEU A 199 3.50 -6.54 -1.46
CA LEU A 199 4.47 -6.72 -2.52
C LEU A 199 4.67 -5.46 -3.35
N GLU A 200 3.61 -4.69 -3.66
CA GLU A 200 3.78 -3.37 -4.29
C GLU A 200 4.67 -2.44 -3.45
N LYS A 201 4.43 -2.39 -2.12
CA LYS A 201 5.26 -1.61 -1.20
C LYS A 201 6.71 -2.08 -1.17
N LEU A 202 6.91 -3.40 -1.20
CA LEU A 202 8.23 -4.02 -1.21
C LEU A 202 8.97 -3.69 -2.53
N ILE A 203 8.30 -3.81 -3.67
CA ILE A 203 8.84 -3.45 -4.99
C ILE A 203 9.24 -1.98 -5.00
N TRP A 204 8.38 -1.09 -4.52
CA TRP A 204 8.68 0.34 -4.40
C TRP A 204 9.96 0.60 -3.61
N ILE A 205 10.05 0.07 -2.39
CA ILE A 205 11.19 0.35 -1.51
C ILE A 205 12.48 -0.30 -2.04
N CYS A 206 12.39 -1.47 -2.67
CA CYS A 206 13.55 -2.11 -3.30
C CYS A 206 14.03 -1.31 -4.51
N ALA A 207 13.12 -0.94 -5.42
CA ALA A 207 13.47 -0.27 -6.66
C ALA A 207 14.01 1.15 -6.46
N PHE A 208 13.26 2.01 -5.76
CA PHE A 208 13.66 3.41 -5.57
C PHE A 208 14.93 3.55 -4.73
N MET A 209 15.11 2.71 -3.71
CA MET A 209 16.29 2.80 -2.86
C MET A 209 17.53 2.21 -3.52
N LEU A 210 17.37 1.18 -4.35
CA LEU A 210 18.50 0.60 -5.11
C LEU A 210 18.96 1.54 -6.22
N VAL A 211 18.03 2.05 -7.05
CA VAL A 211 18.37 3.01 -8.11
C VAL A 211 19.01 4.25 -7.50
N GLY A 212 18.42 4.81 -6.44
CA GLY A 212 19.01 5.98 -5.79
C GLY A 212 20.39 5.73 -5.18
N ALA A 213 20.66 4.53 -4.65
CA ALA A 213 21.99 4.19 -4.15
C ALA A 213 23.05 4.11 -5.26
N ARG A 214 22.66 3.86 -6.51
CA ARG A 214 23.55 3.92 -7.69
C ARG A 214 23.90 5.35 -8.12
N HIS A 215 23.11 6.32 -7.66
CA HIS A 215 23.26 7.74 -7.99
C HIS A 215 23.57 8.53 -6.72
N PRO A 216 24.85 8.66 -6.30
CA PRO A 216 25.22 9.22 -5.01
C PRO A 216 24.56 10.55 -4.70
N GLY A 217 23.85 10.61 -3.57
CA GLY A 217 23.13 11.81 -3.11
C GLY A 217 21.71 11.97 -3.65
N ALA A 218 21.24 11.07 -4.53
CA ALA A 218 19.87 11.11 -5.04
C ALA A 218 18.85 10.89 -3.91
N THR A 219 17.85 11.77 -3.85
CA THR A 219 16.64 11.54 -3.05
C THR A 219 15.62 10.72 -3.84
N VAL A 220 14.57 10.23 -3.18
CA VAL A 220 13.48 9.52 -3.85
C VAL A 220 12.86 10.35 -4.99
N GLY A 221 12.75 11.66 -4.82
CA GLY A 221 12.24 12.56 -5.86
C GLY A 221 13.19 12.75 -7.04
N VAL A 222 14.51 12.78 -6.79
CA VAL A 222 15.51 12.79 -7.87
C VAL A 222 15.42 11.49 -8.67
N VAL A 223 15.30 10.36 -7.99
CA VAL A 223 15.12 9.04 -8.62
C VAL A 223 13.85 9.01 -9.48
N GLU A 224 12.73 9.51 -8.96
CA GLU A 224 11.48 9.58 -9.72
C GLU A 224 11.58 10.47 -10.96
N LYS A 225 12.25 11.61 -10.86
CA LYS A 225 12.30 12.63 -11.91
C LYS A 225 13.37 12.38 -12.96
N GLU A 226 14.58 12.01 -12.54
CA GLU A 226 15.78 11.97 -13.39
C GLU A 226 16.17 10.55 -13.80
N TYR A 227 15.82 9.55 -12.98
CA TYR A 227 16.16 8.14 -13.20
C TYR A 227 14.91 7.27 -13.40
N ARG A 228 13.83 7.88 -13.92
CA ARG A 228 12.50 7.24 -14.09
C ARG A 228 12.60 5.92 -14.85
N SER A 229 13.34 5.89 -15.96
CA SER A 229 13.48 4.70 -16.80
C SER A 229 14.13 3.53 -16.07
N GLU A 230 15.19 3.77 -15.30
CA GLU A 230 15.86 2.74 -14.49
C GLU A 230 14.90 2.15 -13.46
N VAL A 231 14.14 3.02 -12.78
CA VAL A 231 13.13 2.59 -11.81
C VAL A 231 12.02 1.80 -12.48
N SER A 232 11.50 2.25 -13.62
CA SER A 232 10.44 1.54 -14.35
C SER A 232 10.89 0.14 -14.77
N SER A 233 12.11 0.02 -15.31
CA SER A 233 12.69 -1.29 -15.66
C SER A 233 12.83 -2.21 -14.45
N LEU A 234 13.30 -1.69 -13.32
CA LEU A 234 13.45 -2.49 -12.11
C LEU A 234 12.10 -2.85 -11.47
N ILE A 235 11.13 -1.94 -11.45
CA ILE A 235 9.76 -2.23 -10.99
C ILE A 235 9.18 -3.38 -11.81
N ALA A 236 9.29 -3.34 -13.13
CA ALA A 236 8.77 -4.39 -14.01
C ALA A 236 9.42 -5.76 -13.74
N GLU A 237 10.74 -5.79 -13.58
CA GLU A 237 11.50 -7.01 -13.27
C GLU A 237 11.07 -7.60 -11.91
N LEU A 238 11.11 -6.79 -10.85
CA LEU A 238 10.75 -7.23 -9.50
C LEU A 238 9.27 -7.65 -9.41
N ALA A 239 8.37 -6.97 -10.12
CA ALA A 239 6.97 -7.35 -10.19
C ALA A 239 6.78 -8.72 -10.87
N SER A 240 7.49 -8.97 -11.97
CA SER A 240 7.46 -10.27 -12.65
C SER A 240 7.93 -11.40 -11.73
N ALA A 241 9.05 -11.20 -11.03
CA ALA A 241 9.58 -12.18 -10.08
C ALA A 241 8.64 -12.41 -8.88
N ALA A 242 8.09 -11.35 -8.29
CA ALA A 242 7.13 -11.46 -7.20
C ALA A 242 5.84 -12.16 -7.62
N ALA A 243 5.30 -11.83 -8.79
CA ALA A 243 4.11 -12.45 -9.34
C ALA A 243 4.32 -13.96 -9.56
N ALA A 244 5.46 -14.35 -10.12
CA ALA A 244 5.82 -15.76 -10.33
C ALA A 244 6.01 -16.51 -9.01
N GLU A 245 6.74 -15.94 -8.05
CA GLU A 245 7.02 -16.61 -6.76
C GLU A 245 5.76 -16.74 -5.88
N LYS A 246 4.81 -15.79 -5.98
CA LYS A 246 3.59 -15.78 -5.15
C LYS A 246 2.34 -16.27 -5.87
N GLY A 247 2.41 -16.50 -7.18
CA GLY A 247 1.26 -16.89 -7.98
C GLY A 247 0.15 -15.82 -8.00
N ILE A 248 0.54 -14.55 -8.06
CA ILE A 248 -0.40 -13.42 -8.05
C ILE A 248 -0.35 -12.63 -9.36
N THR A 249 -1.42 -11.87 -9.60
CA THR A 249 -1.47 -10.83 -10.64
C THR A 249 -1.61 -9.47 -9.96
N PHE A 250 -0.75 -8.52 -10.34
CA PHE A 250 -0.84 -7.13 -9.89
C PHE A 250 -1.88 -6.35 -10.70
N GLU A 251 -2.45 -5.34 -10.07
CA GLU A 251 -3.35 -4.40 -10.75
C GLU A 251 -2.57 -3.51 -11.72
N GLU A 252 -3.20 -3.15 -12.84
CA GLU A 252 -2.63 -2.25 -13.85
C GLU A 252 -2.18 -0.91 -13.25
N ALA A 253 -1.31 -0.17 -13.95
CA ALA A 253 -0.80 1.14 -13.52
C ALA A 253 -0.09 1.16 -12.15
N MET A 254 0.44 0.01 -11.70
CA MET A 254 1.26 -0.08 -10.49
C MET A 254 2.43 0.91 -10.52
N GLU A 255 3.13 1.01 -11.64
CA GLU A 255 4.26 1.92 -11.79
C GLU A 255 3.87 3.38 -11.50
N ASP A 256 2.71 3.82 -11.99
CA ASP A 256 2.19 5.17 -11.78
C ASP A 256 1.84 5.41 -10.30
N ARG A 257 1.23 4.43 -9.62
CA ARG A 257 0.98 4.50 -8.17
C ARG A 257 2.26 4.62 -7.37
N LEU A 258 3.28 3.82 -7.73
CA LEU A 258 4.55 3.79 -7.03
C LEU A 258 5.34 5.10 -7.18
N CYS A 259 5.36 5.71 -8.36
CA CYS A 259 5.97 7.03 -8.51
C CYS A 259 5.11 8.16 -7.94
N ALA A 260 3.78 8.06 -7.94
CA ALA A 260 2.92 8.99 -7.21
C ALA A 260 3.24 9.04 -5.72
N TYR A 261 3.40 7.88 -5.08
CA TYR A 261 3.85 7.83 -3.70
C TYR A 261 5.26 8.40 -3.53
N SER A 262 6.16 8.13 -4.46
CA SER A 262 7.54 8.65 -4.45
C SER A 262 7.58 10.18 -4.43
N ARG A 263 6.67 10.85 -5.16
CA ARG A 263 6.54 12.31 -5.12
C ARG A 263 6.11 12.82 -3.75
N ALA A 264 5.24 12.10 -3.03
CA ALA A 264 4.83 12.46 -1.67
C ALA A 264 5.99 12.37 -0.65
N VAL A 265 6.98 11.51 -0.91
CA VAL A 265 8.16 11.30 -0.07
C VAL A 265 9.47 11.74 -0.75
N ALA A 266 9.39 12.71 -1.67
CA ALA A 266 10.48 13.08 -2.58
C ALA A 266 11.80 13.50 -1.91
N HIS A 267 11.74 14.00 -0.67
CA HIS A 267 12.90 14.51 0.08
C HIS A 267 13.70 13.41 0.80
N PHE A 268 13.17 12.19 0.90
CA PHE A 268 13.86 11.13 1.64
C PHE A 268 15.15 10.69 0.92
N PRO A 269 16.26 10.53 1.65
CA PRO A 269 17.50 10.02 1.07
C PRO A 269 17.34 8.55 0.71
N THR A 270 17.94 8.17 -0.41
CA THR A 270 17.94 6.77 -0.86
C THR A 270 19.16 6.05 -0.29
N ALA A 271 18.96 4.78 0.09
CA ALA A 271 20.03 3.89 0.53
C ALA A 271 19.49 2.45 0.59
N VAL A 272 20.30 1.48 0.19
CA VAL A 272 20.01 0.07 0.47
C VAL A 272 20.19 -0.17 1.97
N LYS A 273 19.10 -0.48 2.66
CA LYS A 273 19.04 -0.73 4.11
C LYS A 273 18.18 -1.95 4.39
N GLU A 274 18.36 -2.55 5.56
CA GLU A 274 17.57 -3.70 6.03
C GLU A 274 17.55 -4.82 4.96
N PHE A 275 18.73 -5.10 4.37
CA PHE A 275 18.87 -5.91 3.16
C PHE A 275 18.06 -7.21 3.24
N LYS A 276 18.27 -8.01 4.29
CA LYS A 276 17.53 -9.26 4.58
C LYS A 276 16.01 -9.14 4.39
N TRP A 277 15.44 -7.99 4.80
CA TRP A 277 14.01 -7.74 4.82
C TRP A 277 13.49 -7.06 3.56
N ARG A 278 14.37 -6.49 2.72
CA ARG A 278 13.99 -5.75 1.51
C ARG A 278 14.55 -6.44 0.28
N ASN A 279 15.64 -5.90 -0.27
CA ASN A 279 16.28 -6.41 -1.48
C ASN A 279 16.73 -7.88 -1.36
N GLY A 280 17.06 -8.34 -0.15
CA GLY A 280 17.48 -9.71 0.12
C GLY A 280 16.40 -10.75 -0.18
N TRP A 281 15.10 -10.40 -0.11
CA TRP A 281 14.05 -11.33 -0.51
C TRP A 281 14.09 -11.60 -2.01
N PHE A 282 14.16 -10.57 -2.84
CA PHE A 282 14.31 -10.72 -4.29
C PHE A 282 15.62 -11.42 -4.67
N TYR A 283 16.72 -11.04 -4.03
CA TYR A 283 18.01 -11.69 -4.26
C TYR A 283 17.97 -13.19 -3.95
N SER A 284 17.27 -13.59 -2.87
CA SER A 284 17.12 -15.02 -2.54
C SER A 284 16.34 -15.82 -3.59
N ILE A 285 15.39 -15.18 -4.30
CA ILE A 285 14.69 -15.80 -5.44
C ILE A 285 15.69 -16.06 -6.57
N SER A 286 16.54 -15.06 -6.87
CA SER A 286 17.61 -15.20 -7.86
C SER A 286 18.59 -16.31 -7.52
N GLU A 287 19.10 -16.35 -6.28
CA GLU A 287 20.02 -17.39 -5.82
C GLU A 287 19.41 -18.79 -5.97
N LYS A 288 18.17 -18.98 -5.49
CA LYS A 288 17.44 -20.25 -5.60
C LYS A 288 17.35 -20.73 -7.05
N VAL A 289 16.97 -19.86 -7.98
CA VAL A 289 16.77 -20.22 -9.40
C VAL A 289 18.11 -20.45 -10.13
N VAL A 290 19.13 -19.64 -9.85
CA VAL A 290 20.46 -19.79 -10.47
C VAL A 290 21.17 -21.07 -10.02
N VAL A 291 21.01 -21.47 -8.75
CA VAL A 291 21.55 -22.74 -8.24
C VAL A 291 20.93 -23.94 -8.96
N GLU A 292 19.69 -23.84 -9.43
CA GLU A 292 19.03 -24.86 -10.27
C GLU A 292 19.50 -24.83 -11.74
N GLY A 293 20.48 -23.98 -12.09
CA GLY A 293 21.01 -23.83 -13.44
C GLY A 293 20.09 -23.06 -14.39
N LYS A 294 19.08 -22.37 -13.88
CA LYS A 294 18.15 -21.55 -14.67
C LYS A 294 18.63 -20.10 -14.76
N PRO A 295 18.16 -19.32 -15.76
CA PRO A 295 18.44 -17.90 -15.84
C PRO A 295 17.97 -17.15 -14.58
N ASP A 296 18.75 -16.14 -14.17
CA ASP A 296 18.38 -15.24 -13.08
C ASP A 296 17.04 -14.55 -13.39
N PRO A 297 16.01 -14.65 -12.52
CA PRO A 297 14.73 -13.98 -12.70
C PRO A 297 14.79 -12.46 -12.44
N CYS A 298 15.82 -11.96 -11.75
CA CYS A 298 16.02 -10.53 -11.46
C CYS A 298 17.43 -10.06 -11.90
N PRO A 299 17.80 -10.18 -13.19
CA PRO A 299 19.17 -9.94 -13.64
C PRO A 299 19.63 -8.49 -13.46
N LEU A 300 18.75 -7.49 -13.65
CA LEU A 300 19.09 -6.08 -13.42
C LEU A 300 19.32 -5.84 -11.93
N HIS A 301 18.40 -6.31 -11.08
CA HIS A 301 18.49 -6.20 -9.62
C HIS A 301 19.79 -6.81 -9.09
N THR A 302 20.10 -8.05 -9.48
CA THR A 302 21.33 -8.74 -9.09
C THR A 302 22.58 -7.98 -9.56
N ALA A 303 22.60 -7.51 -10.80
CA ALA A 303 23.75 -6.76 -11.34
C ALA A 303 23.98 -5.46 -10.56
N TRP A 304 22.92 -4.73 -10.24
CA TRP A 304 22.98 -3.46 -9.51
C TRP A 304 23.34 -3.63 -8.03
N LEU A 305 22.92 -4.71 -7.38
CA LEU A 305 23.38 -5.03 -6.03
C LEU A 305 24.89 -5.33 -6.00
N LYS A 306 25.41 -6.04 -7.01
CA LYS A 306 26.86 -6.32 -7.16
C LYS A 306 27.65 -5.05 -7.47
N GLU A 307 27.14 -4.18 -8.35
CA GLU A 307 27.74 -2.87 -8.65
C GLU A 307 27.99 -2.05 -7.38
N LEU A 308 27.05 -2.12 -6.43
CA LEU A 308 27.12 -1.42 -5.15
C LEU A 308 27.87 -2.19 -4.04
N ASN A 309 28.41 -3.37 -4.33
CA ASN A 309 29.03 -4.28 -3.35
C ASN A 309 28.12 -4.58 -2.14
N VAL A 310 26.81 -4.71 -2.39
CA VAL A 310 25.84 -5.15 -1.36
C VAL A 310 25.84 -6.67 -1.23
N VAL A 311 26.08 -7.38 -2.33
CA VAL A 311 26.18 -8.84 -2.47
C VAL A 311 27.40 -9.23 -3.29
#